data_AF-A0A7S3CRS3-F1
#
_entry.id   AF-A0A7S3CRS3-F1
#
_cell.length_a   1.000
_cell.length_b   1.000
_cell.length_c   1.000
_cell.angle_alpha   90.00
_cell.angle_beta   90.00
_cell.angle_gamma   90.00
#
_symmetry.space_group_name_H-M   'P 1'
#
loop_
_entity.id
_entity.type
_entity.pdbx_description
1 polymer ?
#
loop_
_entity_poly.entity_id
_entity_poly.type
_entity_poly.pdbx_seq_one_letter_code
_entity_poly.pdbx_strand_id
1 'polypeptide(L)'
;MLSFQKLQASQLFASLPQATPPNCKAMPRVSVPLNTAPLLRLPSSQGLLGVLSRNFKTQQVLNQASSLSSASKDGEGLKLKSLKGVKKTLTRPLPFKEGHTYDVIVIGGGTGGLSFAQEARQLGMSVALFDYVSPSNQGSVWGLGGTCVNVGCIPKKLCHISTQVHETTHMMKDFGWASEKEPDFEHDWRTLRQNVQNHIKAINFGYKAKMKEVGVDYVNAFARFEDEHTILFDLDQTKQ
;
A
#
# COMPACT_ATOMS: atom_id res chain seq x y z
N MET A 1 -63.02 -14.83 2.86
CA MET A 1 -63.86 -13.81 2.19
C MET A 1 -63.36 -12.44 2.60
N LEU A 2 -63.28 -11.54 1.63
CA LEU A 2 -62.75 -10.18 1.68
C LEU A 2 -63.28 -9.32 2.85
N SER A 3 -62.46 -8.42 3.40
CA SER A 3 -62.57 -6.98 3.08
C SER A 3 -61.45 -6.13 3.70
N PHE A 4 -60.99 -5.19 2.89
CA PHE A 4 -60.09 -4.06 3.15
C PHE A 4 -60.83 -2.88 3.79
N GLN A 5 -60.18 -2.11 4.67
CA GLN A 5 -60.33 -0.63 4.82
C GLN A 5 -59.23 -0.11 5.76
N LYS A 6 -58.12 0.44 5.25
CA LYS A 6 -57.80 1.88 5.06
C LYS A 6 -57.92 2.78 6.31
N LEU A 7 -56.77 3.03 6.94
CA LEU A 7 -56.19 4.33 7.36
C LEU A 7 -57.15 5.52 7.60
N GLN A 8 -57.09 6.06 8.83
CA GLN A 8 -56.86 7.50 9.04
C GLN A 8 -55.89 7.71 10.21
N ALA A 9 -54.67 8.13 9.87
CA ALA A 9 -53.67 8.65 10.79
C ALA A 9 -53.77 10.18 10.77
N SER A 10 -54.70 10.74 11.54
CA SER A 10 -54.84 12.19 11.68
C SER A 10 -55.62 12.51 12.95
N GLN A 11 -55.03 12.21 14.11
CA GLN A 11 -55.37 12.78 15.42
C GLN A 11 -54.51 12.09 16.49
N LEU A 12 -53.30 12.61 16.72
CA LEU A 12 -52.51 12.42 17.95
C LEU A 12 -51.24 13.29 17.86
N PHE A 13 -51.45 14.60 17.75
CA PHE A 13 -50.42 15.62 17.95
C PHE A 13 -51.04 16.75 18.77
N ALA A 14 -51.43 16.45 20.01
CA ALA A 14 -51.96 17.44 20.92
C ALA A 14 -51.78 17.01 22.39
N SER A 15 -50.52 16.86 22.83
CA SER A 15 -50.12 17.00 24.24
C SER A 15 -48.67 16.54 24.45
N LEU A 16 -47.71 17.45 24.28
CA LEU A 16 -46.38 17.32 24.90
C LEU A 16 -46.00 18.67 25.54
N PRO A 17 -45.57 18.68 26.81
CA PRO A 17 -45.27 19.90 27.54
C PRO A 17 -43.96 20.52 27.04
N GLN A 18 -43.94 21.85 26.91
CA GLN A 18 -42.74 22.64 26.65
C GLN A 18 -41.83 22.62 27.89
N ALA A 19 -40.80 21.79 27.88
CA ALA A 19 -39.67 21.95 28.78
C ALA A 19 -38.67 22.93 28.15
N THR A 20 -38.57 24.14 28.71
CA THR A 20 -37.47 25.05 28.41
C THR A 20 -36.37 24.87 29.46
N PRO A 21 -35.09 24.68 29.10
CA PRO A 21 -34.01 24.67 30.07
C PRO A 21 -33.68 26.10 30.52
N PRO A 22 -33.44 26.37 31.82
CA PRO A 22 -32.96 27.66 32.25
C PRO A 22 -31.46 27.77 31.96
N ASN A 23 -31.06 28.92 31.41
CA ASN A 23 -29.68 29.40 31.36
C ASN A 23 -28.80 28.95 30.17
N CYS A 24 -29.21 29.29 28.93
CA CYS A 24 -28.28 29.44 27.81
C CYS A 24 -28.00 30.94 27.60
N LYS A 25 -26.86 31.42 28.11
CA LYS A 25 -26.31 32.72 27.71
C LYS A 25 -26.04 32.67 26.20
N ALA A 26 -26.57 33.65 25.48
CA ALA A 26 -26.44 33.79 24.04
C ALA A 26 -24.96 33.81 23.62
N MET A 27 -24.54 32.82 22.81
CA MET A 27 -23.31 32.94 22.02
C MET A 27 -23.62 33.69 20.71
N PRO A 28 -22.68 34.54 20.23
CA PRO A 28 -22.90 35.31 19.03
C PRO A 28 -23.06 34.40 17.82
N ARG A 29 -24.13 34.63 17.07
CA ARG A 29 -24.52 33.93 15.85
C ARG A 29 -23.49 34.25 14.76
N VAL A 30 -22.53 33.35 14.52
CA VAL A 30 -21.65 33.44 13.35
C VAL A 30 -22.42 32.96 12.13
N SER A 31 -22.97 33.90 11.37
CA SER A 31 -23.56 33.66 10.06
C SER A 31 -22.46 33.45 9.03
N VAL A 32 -22.22 32.20 8.64
CA VAL A 32 -21.39 31.86 7.48
C VAL A 32 -22.32 31.81 6.26
N PRO A 33 -22.08 32.57 5.18
CA PRO A 33 -22.94 32.52 4.01
C PRO A 33 -22.82 31.15 3.32
N LEU A 34 -23.97 30.53 3.08
CA LEU A 34 -24.11 29.30 2.31
C LEU A 34 -23.80 29.64 0.84
N ASN A 35 -22.55 29.44 0.41
CA ASN A 35 -22.20 29.58 -0.99
C ASN A 35 -22.77 28.37 -1.75
N THR A 36 -23.80 28.62 -2.56
CA THR A 36 -24.38 27.65 -3.48
C THR A 36 -23.35 27.24 -4.53
N ALA A 37 -22.80 26.04 -4.39
CA ALA A 37 -21.99 25.42 -5.44
C ALA A 37 -22.90 25.11 -6.66
N PRO A 38 -22.49 25.45 -7.90
CA PRO A 38 -23.26 25.11 -9.07
C PRO A 38 -23.16 23.61 -9.37
N LEU A 39 -24.33 23.01 -9.60
CA LEU A 39 -24.50 21.67 -10.17
C LEU A 39 -23.66 21.51 -11.44
N LEU A 40 -22.63 20.67 -11.37
CA LEU A 40 -21.85 20.26 -12.53
C LEU A 40 -22.71 19.34 -13.41
N ARG A 41 -23.19 19.92 -14.51
CA ARG A 41 -23.69 19.23 -15.70
C ARG A 41 -22.61 18.27 -16.21
N LEU A 42 -22.94 16.99 -16.35
CA LEU A 42 -22.15 16.04 -17.12
C LEU A 42 -22.21 16.42 -18.61
N PRO A 43 -21.08 16.68 -19.29
CA PRO A 43 -21.09 16.82 -20.73
C PRO A 43 -21.12 15.43 -21.37
N SER A 44 -22.05 15.31 -22.31
CA SER A 44 -22.24 14.22 -23.25
C SER A 44 -20.96 13.85 -24.00
N SER A 45 -20.86 12.56 -24.31
CA SER A 45 -19.89 11.94 -25.21
C SER A 45 -19.70 12.73 -26.51
N GLN A 46 -18.50 13.26 -26.72
CA GLN A 46 -17.71 13.26 -27.97
C GLN A 46 -16.73 14.45 -27.97
N GLY A 47 -15.44 14.14 -28.13
CA GLY A 47 -14.40 15.10 -28.52
C GLY A 47 -13.51 15.63 -27.39
N LEU A 48 -12.39 14.94 -27.14
CA LEU A 48 -11.11 15.63 -26.88
C LEU A 48 -9.93 14.66 -27.05
N LEU A 49 -9.44 14.60 -28.29
CA LEU A 49 -8.06 14.22 -28.58
C LEU A 49 -7.18 15.35 -28.01
N GLY A 50 -6.21 15.02 -27.16
CA GLY A 50 -5.10 15.92 -26.82
C GLY A 50 -5.32 16.85 -25.62
N VAL A 51 -5.18 16.32 -24.41
CA VAL A 51 -4.65 17.10 -23.27
C VAL A 51 -3.50 16.31 -22.67
N LEU A 52 -2.31 16.54 -23.23
CA LEU A 52 -1.03 16.17 -22.67
C LEU A 52 -0.81 16.95 -21.37
N SER A 53 -1.34 16.45 -20.25
CA SER A 53 -0.84 16.83 -18.93
C SER A 53 0.38 15.96 -18.60
N ARG A 54 1.48 16.30 -19.26
CA ARG A 54 2.81 15.81 -18.94
C ARG A 54 3.25 16.54 -17.68
N ASN A 55 3.04 15.89 -16.52
CA ASN A 55 3.49 16.41 -15.24
C ASN A 55 5.00 16.70 -15.29
N PHE A 56 5.40 17.89 -14.85
CA PHE A 56 6.80 18.36 -14.85
C PHE A 56 7.76 17.39 -14.13
N LYS A 57 7.26 16.68 -13.10
CA LYS A 57 7.99 15.62 -12.38
C LYS A 57 8.24 14.37 -13.24
N THR A 58 7.32 14.01 -14.13
CA THR A 58 7.47 12.85 -15.03
C THR A 58 8.49 13.17 -16.13
N GLN A 59 8.52 14.41 -16.63
CA GLN A 59 9.52 14.87 -17.59
C GLN A 59 10.94 14.81 -17.01
N GLN A 60 11.11 15.16 -15.74
CA GLN A 60 12.42 15.17 -15.09
C GLN A 60 12.96 13.75 -14.86
N VAL A 61 12.08 12.80 -14.49
CA VAL A 61 12.42 11.37 -14.38
C VAL A 61 12.72 10.77 -15.75
N LEU A 62 11.94 11.10 -16.79
CA LEU A 62 12.20 10.65 -18.17
C LEU A 62 13.51 11.19 -18.73
N ASN A 63 13.88 12.43 -18.40
CA ASN A 63 15.14 13.04 -18.82
C ASN A 63 16.35 12.46 -18.08
N GLN A 64 16.20 12.07 -16.81
CA GLN A 64 17.24 11.32 -16.10
C GLN A 64 17.36 9.88 -16.62
N ALA A 65 16.23 9.22 -16.90
CA ALA A 65 16.20 7.89 -17.50
C ALA A 65 16.79 7.86 -18.92
N SER A 66 16.60 8.91 -19.72
CA SER A 66 17.21 9.01 -21.04
C SER A 66 18.71 9.32 -20.99
N SER A 67 19.18 10.03 -19.95
CA SER A 67 20.62 10.16 -19.70
C SER A 67 21.25 8.84 -19.25
N LEU A 68 20.54 8.02 -18.45
CA LEU A 68 20.95 6.67 -18.05
C LEU A 68 20.93 5.69 -19.23
N SER A 69 19.95 5.78 -20.13
CA SER A 69 19.92 4.95 -21.34
C SER A 69 21.00 5.32 -22.35
N SER A 70 21.48 6.57 -22.36
CA SER A 70 22.63 6.99 -23.16
C SER A 70 23.98 6.54 -22.61
N ALA A 71 24.08 6.27 -21.30
CA ALA A 71 25.26 5.69 -20.64
C ALA A 71 25.38 4.16 -20.84
N SER A 72 24.32 3.49 -21.30
CA SER A 72 24.30 2.05 -21.56
C SER A 72 24.80 1.65 -22.96
N LYS A 73 25.46 2.55 -23.70
CA LYS A 73 25.95 2.28 -25.06
C LYS A 73 27.33 1.60 -25.11
N ASP A 74 28.02 1.50 -23.99
CA ASP A 74 29.23 0.70 -23.86
C ASP A 74 28.80 -0.69 -23.40
N GLY A 75 28.85 -1.67 -24.30
CA GLY A 75 28.20 -2.98 -24.20
C GLY A 75 28.72 -3.96 -23.12
N GLU A 76 28.98 -3.50 -21.90
CA GLU A 76 29.23 -4.36 -20.73
C GLU A 76 28.03 -4.30 -19.76
N GLY A 77 27.05 -5.19 -19.95
CA GLY A 77 25.94 -5.33 -19.00
C GLY A 77 26.39 -5.90 -17.64
N LEU A 78 25.59 -5.67 -16.60
CA LEU A 78 25.91 -6.11 -15.23
C LEU A 78 25.86 -7.64 -15.13
N LYS A 79 26.97 -8.26 -14.75
CA LYS A 79 27.13 -9.71 -14.64
C LYS A 79 26.75 -10.20 -13.25
N LEU A 80 26.15 -11.38 -13.23
CA LEU A 80 25.79 -12.05 -11.99
C LEU A 80 26.60 -13.34 -11.82
N LYS A 81 27.28 -13.47 -10.68
CA LYS A 81 28.05 -14.66 -10.33
C LYS A 81 27.50 -15.28 -9.03
N SER A 82 27.17 -16.56 -9.09
CA SER A 82 26.85 -17.33 -7.88
C SER A 82 28.15 -17.66 -7.14
N LEU A 83 28.15 -17.60 -5.81
CA LEU A 83 29.32 -17.98 -5.03
C LEU A 83 29.54 -19.50 -5.11
N LYS A 84 30.75 -19.89 -5.56
CA LYS A 84 31.21 -21.27 -5.86
C LYS A 84 31.17 -22.28 -4.69
N GLY A 85 30.56 -21.96 -3.55
CA GLY A 85 30.43 -22.83 -2.38
C GLY A 85 29.09 -23.56 -2.25
N VAL A 86 28.04 -23.13 -2.97
CA VAL A 86 26.69 -23.71 -2.81
C VAL A 86 26.45 -24.78 -3.88
N LYS A 87 27.16 -25.91 -3.78
CA LYS A 87 26.75 -27.16 -4.45
C LYS A 87 25.62 -27.80 -3.65
N LYS A 88 24.42 -27.24 -3.73
CA LYS A 88 23.20 -27.97 -3.39
C LYS A 88 22.23 -27.84 -4.55
N THR A 89 21.83 -29.00 -5.07
CA THR A 89 20.84 -29.20 -6.11
C THR A 89 19.64 -28.27 -5.89
N LEU A 90 19.62 -27.14 -6.58
CA LEU A 90 18.44 -26.29 -6.65
C LEU A 90 17.41 -27.09 -7.43
N THR A 91 16.30 -27.44 -6.79
CA THR A 91 15.17 -28.17 -7.40
C THR A 91 14.41 -27.34 -8.45
N ARG A 92 14.75 -26.06 -8.59
CA ARG A 92 14.23 -25.12 -9.60
C ARG A 92 15.40 -24.40 -10.26
N PRO A 93 15.39 -24.22 -11.59
CA PRO A 93 16.34 -23.34 -12.26
C PRO A 93 16.27 -21.95 -11.61
N LEU A 94 17.42 -21.31 -11.38
CA LEU A 94 17.42 -19.87 -11.13
C LEU A 94 16.78 -19.18 -12.34
N PRO A 95 16.10 -18.03 -12.15
CA PRO A 95 15.53 -17.30 -13.27
C PRO A 95 16.58 -16.85 -14.30
N PHE A 96 17.87 -16.98 -14.00
CA PHE A 96 19.00 -16.62 -14.88
C PHE A 96 20.04 -17.75 -14.97
N LYS A 97 20.82 -17.73 -16.05
CA LYS A 97 22.03 -18.55 -16.26
C LYS A 97 23.26 -17.81 -15.70
N GLU A 98 24.30 -18.53 -15.26
CA GLU A 98 25.58 -17.90 -14.92
C GLU A 98 26.10 -17.07 -16.11
N GLY A 99 26.49 -15.81 -15.88
CA GLY A 99 26.91 -14.89 -16.93
C GLY A 99 25.77 -14.12 -17.63
N HIS A 100 24.53 -14.21 -17.12
CA HIS A 100 23.43 -13.37 -17.60
C HIS A 100 23.69 -11.90 -17.27
N THR A 101 23.49 -11.03 -18.26
CA THR A 101 23.64 -9.58 -18.11
C THR A 101 22.30 -8.93 -17.89
N TYR A 102 22.25 -7.96 -16.97
CA TYR A 102 21.10 -7.10 -16.75
C TYR A 102 21.48 -5.66 -17.02
N ASP A 103 20.52 -4.87 -17.52
CA ASP A 103 20.69 -3.42 -17.67
C ASP A 103 20.65 -2.74 -16.29
N VAL A 104 19.84 -3.28 -15.38
CA VAL A 104 19.67 -2.75 -14.02
C VAL A 104 19.61 -3.89 -13.01
N ILE A 105 20.44 -3.79 -11.96
CA ILE A 105 20.30 -4.64 -10.78
C ILE A 105 19.90 -3.77 -9.60
N VAL A 106 18.83 -4.16 -8.93
CA VAL A 106 18.29 -3.48 -7.75
C VAL A 106 18.58 -4.34 -6.53
N ILE A 107 19.34 -3.80 -5.59
CA ILE A 107 19.63 -4.46 -4.31
C ILE A 107 18.74 -3.83 -3.24
N GLY A 108 17.76 -4.60 -2.77
CA GLY A 108 16.79 -4.23 -1.74
C GLY A 108 15.35 -4.16 -2.28
N GLY A 109 14.50 -5.10 -1.86
CA GLY A 109 13.08 -5.18 -2.22
C GLY A 109 12.16 -4.33 -1.34
N GLY A 110 12.63 -3.15 -0.93
CA GLY A 110 11.81 -2.16 -0.23
C GLY A 110 10.96 -1.32 -1.17
N THR A 111 10.15 -0.42 -0.62
CA THR A 111 9.30 0.50 -1.41
C THR A 111 10.07 1.23 -2.52
N GLY A 112 11.25 1.80 -2.22
CA GLY A 112 12.09 2.46 -3.22
C GLY A 112 12.58 1.53 -4.32
N GLY A 113 13.12 0.36 -3.96
CA GLY A 113 13.63 -0.61 -4.92
C GLY A 113 12.54 -1.23 -5.80
N LEU A 114 11.38 -1.55 -5.21
CA LEU A 114 10.21 -2.05 -5.94
C LEU A 114 9.67 -1.03 -6.95
N SER A 115 9.54 0.23 -6.54
CA SER A 115 9.11 1.30 -7.44
C SER A 115 10.11 1.50 -8.58
N PHE A 116 11.41 1.56 -8.27
CA PHE A 116 12.44 1.72 -9.30
C PHE A 116 12.50 0.54 -10.27
N ALA A 117 12.44 -0.70 -9.77
CA ALA A 117 12.43 -1.90 -10.62
C ALA A 117 11.22 -1.93 -11.56
N GLN A 118 10.05 -1.54 -11.06
CA GLN A 118 8.84 -1.46 -11.87
C GLN A 118 8.94 -0.39 -12.97
N GLU A 119 9.47 0.79 -12.66
CA GLU A 119 9.66 1.86 -13.64
C GLU A 119 10.73 1.52 -14.68
N ALA A 120 11.88 0.97 -14.26
CA ALA A 120 12.94 0.54 -15.17
C ALA A 120 12.42 -0.52 -16.17
N ARG A 121 11.56 -1.43 -15.70
CA ARG A 121 10.96 -2.45 -16.57
C ARG A 121 9.91 -1.88 -17.54
N GLN A 122 9.15 -0.86 -17.13
CA GLN A 122 8.25 -0.10 -18.01
C GLN A 122 9.01 0.62 -19.13
N LEU A 123 10.25 1.04 -18.87
CA LEU A 123 11.14 1.64 -19.87
C LEU A 123 11.79 0.59 -20.81
N GLY A 124 11.47 -0.69 -20.65
CA GLY A 124 11.96 -1.77 -21.51
C GLY A 124 13.30 -2.36 -21.08
N MET A 125 13.86 -1.96 -19.94
CA MET A 125 15.14 -2.47 -19.43
C MET A 125 14.97 -3.86 -18.82
N SER A 126 15.99 -4.70 -18.90
CA SER A 126 16.09 -5.95 -18.15
C SER A 126 16.49 -5.66 -16.70
N VAL A 127 15.69 -6.17 -15.74
CA VAL A 127 15.85 -5.83 -14.32
C VAL A 127 15.89 -7.09 -13.46
N ALA A 128 16.93 -7.19 -12.64
CA ALA A 128 17.00 -8.15 -11.53
C ALA A 128 16.79 -7.42 -10.19
N LEU A 129 15.93 -7.96 -9.34
CA LEU A 129 15.67 -7.44 -8.00
C LEU A 129 16.08 -8.47 -6.95
N PHE A 130 17.07 -8.11 -6.14
CA PHE A 130 17.51 -8.91 -4.99
C PHE A 130 16.90 -8.36 -3.72
N ASP A 131 16.24 -9.20 -2.93
CA ASP A 131 15.81 -8.85 -1.57
C ASP A 131 16.33 -9.87 -0.58
N TYR A 132 16.74 -9.39 0.59
CA TYR A 132 17.16 -10.22 1.70
C TYR A 132 16.81 -9.55 3.01
N VAL A 133 16.23 -10.33 3.92
CA VAL A 133 15.90 -9.88 5.27
C VAL A 133 16.81 -10.61 6.25
N SER A 134 17.84 -9.91 6.73
CA SER A 134 18.66 -10.40 7.83
C SER A 134 17.77 -10.64 9.07
N PRO A 135 17.81 -11.83 9.67
CA PRO A 135 17.05 -12.11 10.88
C PRO A 135 17.43 -11.13 12.00
N SER A 136 16.44 -10.70 12.79
CA SER A 136 16.71 -9.95 14.01
C SER A 136 17.43 -10.83 15.05
N ASN A 137 17.92 -10.24 16.14
CA ASN A 137 18.51 -10.98 17.27
C ASN A 137 17.55 -12.04 17.86
N GLN A 138 16.24 -11.88 17.68
CA GLN A 138 15.20 -12.82 18.10
C GLN A 138 14.76 -13.77 16.97
N GLY A 139 15.47 -13.78 15.84
CA GLY A 139 15.18 -14.63 14.68
C GLY A 139 13.95 -14.22 13.87
N SER A 140 13.45 -12.99 14.04
CA SER A 140 12.30 -12.51 13.26
C SER A 140 12.72 -12.17 11.84
N VAL A 141 11.96 -12.65 10.86
CA VAL A 141 12.12 -12.41 9.42
C VAL A 141 10.76 -12.11 8.79
N TRP A 142 10.76 -11.45 7.63
CA TRP A 142 9.55 -11.10 6.91
C TRP A 142 9.76 -11.24 5.39
N GLY A 143 8.72 -10.95 4.60
CA GLY A 143 8.73 -11.12 3.15
C GLY A 143 9.07 -9.85 2.37
N LEU A 144 8.98 -9.95 1.04
CA LEU A 144 9.19 -8.86 0.10
C LEU A 144 8.30 -7.64 0.43
N GLY A 145 8.82 -6.42 0.24
CA GLY A 145 8.13 -5.15 0.53
C GLY A 145 8.93 -4.22 1.43
N GLY A 146 10.00 -4.74 2.05
CA GLY A 146 10.89 -4.02 2.96
C GLY A 146 10.23 -3.53 4.23
N THR A 147 10.87 -2.53 4.86
CA THR A 147 10.54 -2.08 6.23
C THR A 147 9.13 -1.50 6.33
N CYS A 148 8.76 -0.59 5.43
CA CYS A 148 7.49 0.14 5.48
C CYS A 148 6.27 -0.81 5.53
N VAL A 149 6.32 -1.88 4.74
CA VAL A 149 5.25 -2.87 4.60
C VAL A 149 5.21 -3.81 5.81
N ASN A 150 6.36 -4.35 6.21
CA ASN A 150 6.39 -5.47 7.16
C ASN A 150 6.48 -5.04 8.63
N VAL A 151 7.27 -4.01 8.93
CA VAL A 151 7.61 -3.61 10.32
C VAL A 151 7.58 -2.09 10.54
N GLY A 152 7.02 -1.35 9.58
CA GLY A 152 7.03 0.11 9.56
C GLY A 152 5.63 0.69 9.49
N CYS A 153 5.40 1.55 8.50
CA CYS A 153 4.21 2.40 8.40
C CYS A 153 2.90 1.61 8.38
N ILE A 154 2.83 0.47 7.68
CA ILE A 154 1.60 -0.31 7.52
C ILE A 154 1.13 -0.89 8.87
N PRO A 155 1.90 -1.77 9.56
CA PRO A 155 1.48 -2.27 10.87
C PRO A 155 1.30 -1.15 11.89
N LYS A 156 2.18 -0.13 11.88
CA LYS A 156 2.07 1.03 12.78
C LYS A 156 0.74 1.75 12.59
N LYS A 157 0.30 1.98 11.35
CA LYS A 157 -0.94 2.72 11.08
C LYS A 157 -2.16 1.87 11.43
N LEU A 158 -2.15 0.56 11.17
CA LEU A 158 -3.25 -0.33 11.53
C LEU A 158 -3.44 -0.42 13.06
N CYS A 159 -2.36 -0.57 13.82
CA CYS A 159 -2.42 -0.55 15.28
C CYS A 159 -2.83 0.82 15.83
N HIS A 160 -2.46 1.91 15.15
CA HIS A 160 -2.94 3.24 15.54
C HIS A 160 -4.43 3.44 15.23
N ILE A 161 -4.93 2.89 14.12
CA ILE A 161 -6.36 2.94 13.80
C ILE A 161 -7.17 2.17 14.86
N SER A 162 -6.69 1.04 15.37
CA SER A 162 -7.42 0.30 16.41
C SER A 162 -7.62 1.11 17.70
N THR A 163 -6.66 1.97 18.07
CA THR A 163 -6.84 2.87 19.21
C THR A 163 -7.82 3.99 18.89
N GLN A 164 -7.79 4.54 17.67
CA GLN A 164 -8.72 5.57 17.22
C GLN A 164 -10.16 5.06 17.17
N VAL A 165 -10.37 3.80 16.79
CA VAL A 165 -11.69 3.16 16.80
C VAL A 165 -12.24 3.12 18.23
N HIS A 166 -11.43 2.71 19.20
CA HIS A 166 -11.84 2.68 20.61
C HIS A 166 -12.16 4.08 21.14
N GLU A 167 -11.36 5.10 20.83
CA GLU A 167 -11.64 6.49 21.21
C GLU A 167 -12.96 6.99 20.61
N THR A 168 -13.17 6.70 19.32
CA THR A 168 -14.38 7.12 18.61
C THR A 168 -15.63 6.52 19.25
N THR A 169 -15.54 5.29 19.76
CA THR A 169 -16.62 4.62 20.47
C THR A 169 -17.08 5.39 21.72
N HIS A 170 -16.17 6.02 22.47
CA HIS A 170 -16.53 6.86 23.62
C HIS A 170 -17.21 8.16 23.20
N MET A 171 -16.80 8.72 22.06
CA MET A 171 -17.36 9.97 21.52
C MET A 171 -18.71 9.79 20.81
N MET A 172 -19.13 8.55 20.51
CA MET A 172 -20.35 8.28 19.72
C MET A 172 -21.59 9.00 20.27
N LYS A 173 -21.71 9.12 21.60
CA LYS A 173 -22.85 9.80 22.24
C LYS A 173 -22.92 11.29 21.92
N ASP A 174 -21.78 11.97 21.86
CA ASP A 174 -21.69 13.40 21.55
C ASP A 174 -22.11 13.69 20.11
N PHE A 175 -21.98 12.71 19.22
CA PHE A 175 -22.44 12.77 17.83
C PHE A 175 -23.89 12.30 17.64
N GLY A 176 -24.64 12.08 18.72
CA GLY A 176 -26.06 11.72 18.67
C GLY A 176 -26.33 10.23 18.38
N TRP A 177 -25.32 9.36 18.47
CA TRP A 177 -25.53 7.92 18.38
C TRP A 177 -26.07 7.40 19.72
N ALA A 178 -27.28 6.85 19.69
CA ALA A 178 -27.91 6.26 20.86
C ALA A 178 -27.52 4.77 21.01
N SER A 179 -27.07 4.38 22.19
CA SER A 179 -26.88 2.98 22.60
C SER A 179 -27.56 2.77 23.95
N GLU A 180 -28.31 1.68 24.10
CA GLU A 180 -28.96 1.30 25.36
C GLU A 180 -27.97 0.94 26.46
N LYS A 181 -26.75 0.53 26.08
CA LYS A 181 -25.66 0.16 26.99
C LYS A 181 -24.40 0.94 26.66
N GLU A 182 -23.59 1.24 27.68
CA GLU A 182 -22.23 1.70 27.42
C GLU A 182 -21.47 0.64 26.59
N PRO A 183 -20.65 1.06 25.63
CA PRO A 183 -19.84 0.14 24.86
C PRO A 183 -18.79 -0.53 25.75
N ASP A 184 -19.00 -1.81 26.05
CA ASP A 184 -18.07 -2.65 26.81
C ASP A 184 -17.28 -3.54 25.85
N PHE A 185 -16.16 -3.02 25.34
CA PHE A 185 -15.29 -3.72 24.40
C PHE A 185 -13.94 -4.03 25.05
N GLU A 186 -13.65 -5.33 25.22
CA GLU A 186 -12.30 -5.79 25.55
C GLU A 186 -11.41 -5.87 24.31
N HIS A 187 -10.14 -5.45 24.44
CA HIS A 187 -9.19 -5.50 23.34
C HIS A 187 -8.42 -6.83 23.30
N ASP A 188 -8.70 -7.66 22.29
CA ASP A 188 -7.88 -8.84 22.00
C ASP A 188 -6.68 -8.51 21.09
N TRP A 189 -5.51 -8.42 21.69
CA TRP A 189 -4.23 -8.23 21.00
C TRP A 189 -3.92 -9.31 19.98
N ARG A 190 -4.32 -10.57 20.24
CA ARG A 190 -4.01 -11.71 19.34
C ARG A 190 -4.78 -11.56 18.04
N THR A 191 -6.07 -11.24 18.11
CA THR A 191 -6.90 -10.98 16.93
C THR A 191 -6.37 -9.80 16.12
N LEU A 192 -6.02 -8.67 16.77
CA LEU A 192 -5.45 -7.52 16.06
C LEU A 192 -4.16 -7.91 15.33
N ARG A 193 -3.20 -8.54 16.03
CA ARG A 193 -1.93 -8.96 15.43
C ARG A 193 -2.14 -9.94 14.27
N GLN A 194 -3.02 -10.91 14.42
CA GLN A 194 -3.31 -11.88 13.37
C GLN A 194 -3.86 -11.19 12.11
N ASN A 195 -4.79 -10.26 12.27
CA ASN A 195 -5.37 -9.50 11.16
C ASN A 195 -4.33 -8.61 10.46
N VAL A 196 -3.49 -7.92 11.23
CA VAL A 196 -2.38 -7.12 10.70
C VAL A 196 -1.39 -8.00 9.92
N GLN A 197 -1.00 -9.15 10.46
CA GLN A 197 -0.09 -10.07 9.78
C GLN A 197 -0.71 -10.68 8.51
N ASN A 198 -2.02 -10.98 8.52
CA ASN A 198 -2.73 -11.45 7.33
C ASN A 198 -2.73 -10.38 6.22
N HIS A 199 -2.95 -9.11 6.59
CA HIS A 199 -2.89 -8.00 5.64
C HIS A 199 -1.49 -7.83 5.04
N ILE A 200 -0.44 -7.89 5.86
CA ILE A 200 0.96 -7.82 5.39
C ILE A 200 1.27 -8.98 4.44
N LYS A 201 0.85 -10.20 4.76
CA LYS A 201 1.05 -11.36 3.87
C LYS A 201 0.37 -11.17 2.51
N ALA A 202 -0.83 -10.59 2.48
CA ALA A 202 -1.53 -10.28 1.23
C ALA A 202 -0.75 -9.26 0.39
N ILE A 203 -0.20 -8.21 1.01
CA ILE A 203 0.64 -7.22 0.33
C ILE A 203 1.92 -7.88 -0.22
N ASN A 204 2.60 -8.70 0.59
CA ASN A 204 3.82 -9.38 0.18
C ASN A 204 3.58 -10.30 -1.03
N PHE A 205 2.45 -11.01 -1.03
CA PHE A 205 2.02 -11.81 -2.18
C PHE A 205 1.73 -10.93 -3.40
N GLY A 206 1.02 -9.82 -3.21
CA GLY A 206 0.73 -8.84 -4.26
C GLY A 206 1.99 -8.29 -4.93
N TYR A 207 3.02 -7.94 -4.15
CA TYR A 207 4.30 -7.49 -4.71
C TYR A 207 5.00 -8.58 -5.52
N LYS A 208 5.05 -9.82 -5.00
CA LYS A 208 5.65 -10.94 -5.75
C LYS A 208 4.92 -11.21 -7.07
N ALA A 209 3.59 -11.20 -7.04
CA ALA A 209 2.76 -11.37 -8.22
C ALA A 209 3.01 -10.22 -9.22
N LYS A 210 3.07 -8.97 -8.73
CA LYS A 210 3.31 -7.80 -9.59
C LYS A 210 4.68 -7.81 -10.24
N MET A 211 5.74 -8.17 -9.51
CA MET A 211 7.09 -8.28 -10.08
C MET A 211 7.14 -9.33 -11.19
N LYS A 212 6.47 -10.47 -10.98
CA LYS A 212 6.35 -11.52 -12.01
C LYS A 212 5.56 -11.05 -13.24
N GLU A 213 4.45 -10.34 -13.04
CA GLU A 213 3.62 -9.77 -14.10
C GLU A 213 4.39 -8.76 -14.95
N VAL A 214 5.13 -7.86 -14.31
CA VAL A 214 5.94 -6.84 -14.97
C VAL A 214 7.19 -7.45 -15.64
N GLY A 215 7.58 -8.67 -15.25
CA GLY A 215 8.74 -9.37 -15.79
C GLY A 215 10.06 -8.90 -15.18
N VAL A 216 10.05 -8.56 -13.89
CA VAL A 216 11.25 -8.33 -13.08
C VAL A 216 11.70 -9.66 -12.48
N ASP A 217 12.97 -9.99 -12.63
CA ASP A 217 13.54 -11.21 -12.07
C ASP A 217 13.81 -11.02 -10.58
N TYR A 218 12.85 -11.46 -9.76
CA TYR A 218 12.96 -11.39 -8.31
C TYR A 218 13.74 -12.58 -7.73
N VAL A 219 14.75 -12.29 -6.93
CA VAL A 219 15.61 -13.27 -6.25
C VAL A 219 15.64 -12.96 -4.75
N ASN A 220 15.25 -13.94 -3.93
CA ASN A 220 15.39 -13.84 -2.48
C ASN A 220 16.79 -14.31 -2.09
N ALA A 221 17.76 -13.40 -2.09
CA ALA A 221 19.17 -13.71 -1.85
C ALA A 221 19.90 -12.48 -1.34
N PHE A 222 20.89 -12.71 -0.46
CA PHE A 222 21.78 -11.64 -0.03
C PHE A 222 22.76 -11.33 -1.15
N ALA A 223 22.77 -10.08 -1.64
CA ALA A 223 23.62 -9.64 -2.73
C ALA A 223 24.73 -8.70 -2.22
N ARG A 224 25.92 -8.82 -2.80
CA ARG A 224 27.10 -7.98 -2.54
C ARG A 224 27.85 -7.70 -3.84
N PHE A 225 28.48 -6.54 -3.92
CA PHE A 225 29.35 -6.21 -5.05
C PHE A 225 30.67 -6.98 -4.96
N GLU A 226 31.11 -7.56 -6.08
CA GLU A 226 32.48 -8.04 -6.28
C GLU A 226 33.34 -6.95 -6.93
N ASP A 227 32.78 -6.32 -7.97
CA ASP A 227 33.37 -5.22 -8.72
C ASP A 227 32.25 -4.28 -9.21
N GLU A 228 32.60 -3.29 -10.03
CA GLU A 228 31.67 -2.26 -10.55
C GLU A 228 30.51 -2.83 -11.36
N HIS A 229 30.72 -3.98 -12.02
CA HIS A 229 29.72 -4.60 -12.90
C HIS A 229 29.34 -6.02 -12.49
N THR A 230 29.81 -6.50 -11.34
CA THR A 230 29.58 -7.88 -10.91
C THR A 230 29.00 -7.92 -9.51
N ILE A 231 27.85 -8.60 -9.40
CA ILE A 231 27.21 -8.90 -8.12
C ILE A 231 27.34 -10.39 -7.80
N LEU A 232 27.77 -10.65 -6.57
CA LEU A 232 27.74 -11.96 -5.93
C LEU A 232 26.47 -12.05 -5.09
N PHE A 233 25.78 -13.17 -5.17
CA PHE A 233 24.62 -13.42 -4.32
C PHE A 233 24.72 -14.79 -3.65
N ASP A 234 24.21 -14.87 -2.43
CA ASP A 234 24.07 -16.12 -1.68
C ASP A 234 22.59 -16.49 -1.59
N LEU A 235 22.26 -17.67 -2.10
CA LEU A 235 20.92 -18.22 -2.01
C LEU A 235 20.75 -18.77 -0.62
N ASP A 236 20.13 -17.98 0.24
CA ASP A 236 19.85 -18.43 1.59
C ASP A 236 18.94 -19.68 1.51
N GLN A 237 19.46 -20.80 2.02
CA GLN A 237 18.85 -22.14 1.95
C GLN A 237 17.65 -22.29 2.90
N THR A 238 17.29 -21.23 3.62
CA THR A 238 16.30 -21.25 4.69
C THR A 238 14.95 -20.73 4.20
N LYS A 239 14.11 -21.67 3.74
CA LYS A 239 12.65 -21.58 3.45
C LYS A 239 12.26 -21.29 1.99
N GLN A 240 11.98 -22.38 1.25
CA GLN A 240 10.81 -22.43 0.37
C GLN A 240 9.54 -22.53 1.24
#